data_AF-A0A939FS85-F1
#
_entry.id   AF-A0A939FS85-F1
#
_cell.length_a   1.000
_cell.length_b   1.000
_cell.length_c   1.000
_cell.angle_alpha   90.00
_cell.angle_beta   90.00
_cell.angle_gamma   90.00
#
_symmetry.space_group_name_H-M   'P 1'
#
loop_
_entity.id
_entity.type
_entity.pdbx_description
1 polymer ?
#
loop_
_entity_poly.entity_id
_entity_poly.type
_entity_poly.pdbx_seq_one_letter_code
_entity_poly.pdbx_strand_id
1 'polypeptide(L)'
;MSRERALADGIKEVAAELRLVDVVDYVAFLRLEHYGNLADIVSSSSELYLKPGVLRFADGGEVRLKWGEVPVIILALEFRHAGVTAHLHLELGATTAAVDIVHVSYDERPVSQDEELVLLKNAIADAHLKPAA
;
A
#
# COMPACT_ATOMS: atom_id res chain seq x y z
N MET A 1 -16.09 7.81 -7.94
CA MET A 1 -15.06 7.25 -7.02
C MET A 1 -13.96 6.68 -7.91
N SER A 2 -12.69 7.06 -7.72
CA SER A 2 -11.58 6.58 -8.55
C SER A 2 -10.96 5.28 -7.99
N ARG A 3 -10.07 4.66 -8.78
CA ARG A 3 -9.30 3.48 -8.37
C ARG A 3 -8.37 3.81 -7.21
N GLU A 4 -7.71 4.97 -7.24
CA GLU A 4 -6.84 5.43 -6.15
C GLU A 4 -7.62 5.53 -4.85
N ARG A 5 -8.85 6.08 -4.92
CA ARG A 5 -9.71 6.19 -3.74
C ARG A 5 -10.15 4.83 -3.20
N ALA A 6 -10.46 3.87 -4.08
CA ALA A 6 -10.81 2.52 -3.66
C ALA A 6 -9.64 1.82 -2.93
N LEU A 7 -8.42 1.91 -3.47
CA LEU A 7 -7.22 1.37 -2.81
C LEU A 7 -6.89 2.12 -1.51
N ALA A 8 -6.93 3.46 -1.52
CA ALA A 8 -6.68 4.26 -0.32
C ALA A 8 -7.65 3.91 0.81
N ASP A 9 -8.95 3.79 0.51
CA ASP A 9 -9.96 3.40 1.50
C ASP A 9 -9.74 1.96 1.99
N GLY A 10 -9.23 1.06 1.13
CA GLY A 10 -8.96 -0.34 1.44
C GLY A 10 -7.65 -0.64 2.17
N ILE A 11 -6.73 0.32 2.28
CA ILE A 11 -5.47 0.14 3.03
C ILE A 11 -5.25 1.22 4.09
N LYS A 12 -6.26 2.04 4.40
CA LYS A 12 -6.15 3.16 5.35
C LYS A 12 -5.73 2.69 6.75
N GLU A 13 -6.22 1.54 7.21
CA GLU A 13 -5.86 0.95 8.50
C GLU A 13 -4.40 0.48 8.48
N VAL A 14 -3.96 -0.16 7.39
CA VAL A 14 -2.56 -0.55 7.21
C VAL A 14 -1.64 0.67 7.20
N ALA A 15 -2.04 1.75 6.51
CA ALA A 15 -1.28 3.01 6.50
C ALA A 15 -1.20 3.67 7.88
N ALA A 16 -2.24 3.51 8.72
CA ALA A 16 -2.23 3.98 10.09
C ALA A 16 -1.23 3.17 10.96
N GLU A 17 -1.24 1.85 10.84
CA GLU A 17 -0.28 0.98 11.54
C GLU A 17 1.16 1.21 11.09
N LEU A 18 1.40 1.36 9.79
CA LEU A 18 2.73 1.66 9.26
C LEU A 18 3.29 2.98 9.82
N ARG A 19 2.43 3.96 10.13
CA ARG A 19 2.84 5.23 10.75
C ARG A 19 3.19 5.13 12.23
N LEU A 20 2.97 3.99 12.88
CA LEU A 20 3.41 3.75 14.26
C LEU A 20 4.91 3.41 14.35
N VAL A 21 5.51 2.97 13.25
CA VAL A 21 6.96 2.71 13.15
C VAL A 21 7.71 4.05 13.17
N ASP A 22 8.86 4.09 13.85
CA ASP A 22 9.67 5.30 13.91
C ASP A 22 10.14 5.69 12.51
N VAL A 23 10.00 6.98 12.17
CA VAL A 23 10.41 7.51 10.88
C VAL A 23 11.91 7.33 10.65
N VAL A 24 12.73 7.35 11.70
CA VAL A 24 14.18 7.13 11.61
C VAL A 24 14.48 5.73 11.06
N ASP A 25 13.69 4.73 11.44
CA ASP A 25 13.87 3.35 10.97
C ASP A 25 13.56 3.24 9.47
N TYR A 26 12.46 3.86 9.02
CA TYR A 26 12.17 3.93 7.58
C TYR A 26 13.29 4.61 6.80
N VAL A 27 13.81 5.73 7.30
CA VAL A 27 14.91 6.43 6.64
C VAL A 27 16.14 5.54 6.56
N ALA A 28 16.52 4.88 7.66
CA ALA A 28 17.67 3.98 7.69
C ALA A 28 17.48 2.80 6.72
N PHE A 29 16.34 2.11 6.77
CA PHE A 29 16.10 0.93 5.96
C PHE A 29 16.02 1.25 4.46
N LEU A 30 15.44 2.39 4.08
CA LEU A 30 15.43 2.82 2.68
C LEU A 30 16.82 3.25 2.19
N ARG A 31 17.59 3.99 3.00
CA ARG A 31 18.92 4.50 2.61
C ARG A 31 20.01 3.43 2.60
N LEU A 32 19.88 2.42 3.45
CA LEU A 32 20.81 1.30 3.57
C LEU A 32 20.31 0.04 2.85
N GLU A 33 19.21 0.15 2.10
CA GLU A 33 18.61 -0.92 1.30
C GLU A 33 18.31 -2.19 2.12
N HIS A 34 17.89 -2.03 3.37
CA HIS A 34 17.42 -3.12 4.22
C HIS A 34 15.97 -3.48 3.89
N TYR A 35 15.73 -3.87 2.64
CA TYR A 35 14.39 -4.13 2.11
C TYR A 35 13.70 -5.33 2.76
N GLY A 36 14.46 -6.30 3.27
CA GLY A 36 13.90 -7.39 4.08
C GLY A 36 13.17 -6.86 5.32
N ASN A 37 13.74 -5.89 6.02
CA ASN A 37 13.11 -5.27 7.19
C ASN A 37 11.83 -4.50 6.81
N LEU A 38 11.83 -3.81 5.68
CA LEU A 38 10.63 -3.13 5.18
C LEU A 38 9.54 -4.12 4.76
N ALA A 39 9.92 -5.22 4.11
CA ALA A 39 9.00 -6.28 3.74
C ALA A 39 8.34 -6.92 4.98
N ASP A 40 9.13 -7.20 6.02
CA ASP A 40 8.62 -7.74 7.30
C ASP A 40 7.66 -6.75 8.00
N ILE A 41 8.02 -5.46 8.04
CA ILE A 41 7.15 -4.40 8.59
C ILE A 41 5.83 -4.35 7.80
N VAL A 42 5.89 -4.26 6.47
CA VAL A 42 4.70 -4.22 5.62
C VAL A 42 3.84 -5.46 5.81
N SER A 43 4.42 -6.65 5.84
CA SER A 43 3.66 -7.90 6.02
C SER A 43 2.97 -7.91 7.39
N SER A 44 3.71 -7.63 8.46
CA SER A 44 3.19 -7.65 9.83
C SER A 44 2.08 -6.63 10.07
N SER A 45 2.22 -5.40 9.57
CA SER A 45 1.17 -4.37 9.63
C SER A 45 -0.05 -4.71 8.77
N SER A 46 0.16 -5.34 7.61
CA SER A 46 -0.94 -5.70 6.68
C SER A 46 -1.79 -6.85 7.21
N GLU A 47 -1.16 -7.87 7.81
CA GLU A 47 -1.81 -9.09 8.31
C GLU A 47 -2.79 -8.84 9.46
N LEU A 48 -2.80 -7.65 10.07
CA LEU A 48 -3.80 -7.25 11.06
C LEU A 48 -5.20 -7.03 10.43
N TYR A 49 -5.25 -6.68 9.14
CA TYR A 49 -6.50 -6.29 8.45
C TYR A 49 -6.76 -7.09 7.17
N LEU A 50 -5.70 -7.52 6.49
CA LEU A 50 -5.75 -8.17 5.19
C LEU A 50 -5.35 -9.65 5.31
N LYS A 51 -5.87 -10.48 4.39
CA LYS A 51 -5.43 -11.87 4.24
C LYS A 51 -3.92 -11.91 3.97
N PRO A 52 -3.20 -12.95 4.45
CA PRO A 52 -1.75 -13.03 4.29
C PRO A 52 -1.29 -12.90 2.83
N GLY A 53 -0.29 -12.06 2.61
CA GLY A 53 0.33 -11.85 1.30
C GLY A 53 -0.47 -11.03 0.29
N VAL A 54 -1.64 -10.48 0.66
CA VAL A 54 -2.42 -9.58 -0.20
C VAL A 54 -1.69 -8.29 -0.51
N LEU A 55 -1.01 -7.71 0.49
CA LEU A 55 -0.24 -6.49 0.34
C LEU A 55 1.22 -6.78 0.70
N ARG A 56 2.15 -6.41 -0.19
CA ARG A 56 3.58 -6.69 -0.04
C ARG A 56 4.41 -5.46 -0.38
N PHE A 57 5.59 -5.38 0.22
CA PHE A 57 6.61 -4.43 -0.21
C PHE A 57 7.16 -4.85 -1.59
N ALA A 58 7.30 -3.90 -2.51
CA ALA A 58 7.73 -4.13 -3.89
C ALA A 58 9.19 -3.70 -4.12
N ASP A 59 10.05 -3.94 -3.13
CA ASP A 59 11.50 -3.72 -3.17
C ASP A 59 11.94 -2.31 -3.60
N GLY A 60 11.17 -1.29 -3.22
CA GLY A 60 11.46 0.09 -3.60
C GLY A 60 10.78 1.12 -2.72
N GLY A 61 11.36 2.32 -2.67
CA GLY A 61 10.82 3.44 -1.92
C GLY A 61 11.70 4.67 -1.97
N GLU A 62 11.20 5.77 -1.44
CA GLU A 62 11.88 7.06 -1.43
C GLU A 62 11.71 7.74 -0.07
N VAL A 63 12.76 8.44 0.37
CA VAL A 63 12.68 9.38 1.50
C VAL A 63 12.73 10.79 0.96
N ARG A 64 11.63 11.54 1.10
CA ARG A 64 11.62 12.98 0.89
C ARG A 64 11.89 13.68 2.23
N LEU A 65 13.13 14.12 2.43
CA LEU A 65 13.57 14.80 3.65
C LEU A 65 14.67 15.81 3.32
N LYS A 66 14.50 17.05 3.79
CA LYS A 66 15.49 18.14 3.73
C LYS A 66 15.60 18.80 5.11
N TRP A 67 16.62 19.63 5.28
CA TRP A 67 16.80 20.43 6.49
C TRP A 67 15.57 21.32 6.75
N GLY A 68 14.99 21.21 7.94
CA GLY A 68 13.84 22.02 8.37
C GLY A 68 12.48 21.57 7.81
N GLU A 69 12.43 20.47 7.05
CA GLU A 69 11.18 19.91 6.52
C GLU A 69 10.72 18.69 7.31
N VAL A 70 9.41 18.43 7.27
CA VAL A 70 8.81 17.21 7.83
C VAL A 70 9.06 16.06 6.85
N PRO A 71 9.61 14.91 7.30
CA PRO A 71 9.86 13.76 6.42
C PRO A 71 8.57 13.20 5.82
N VAL A 72 8.66 12.77 4.57
CA VAL A 72 7.66 11.91 3.92
C VAL A 72 8.35 10.63 3.47
N ILE A 73 7.80 9.50 3.88
CA ILE A 73 8.27 8.17 3.50
C ILE A 73 7.38 7.64 2.39
N ILE A 74 7.97 7.08 1.34
CA ILE A 74 7.25 6.53 0.21
C ILE A 74 7.66 5.09 0.06
N LEU A 75 6.68 4.19 0.16
CA LEU A 75 6.90 2.76 0.01
C LEU A 75 6.24 2.30 -1.29
N ALA A 76 6.99 1.59 -2.13
CA ALA A 76 6.42 0.87 -3.26
C ALA A 76 5.79 -0.43 -2.73
N LEU A 77 4.51 -0.61 -3.02
CA LEU A 77 3.73 -1.75 -2.59
C LEU A 77 3.10 -2.45 -3.79
N GLU A 78 2.89 -3.75 -3.65
CA GLU A 78 2.07 -4.57 -4.54
C GLU A 78 0.85 -5.05 -3.76
N PHE A 79 -0.34 -4.68 -4.23
CA PHE A 79 -1.58 -5.34 -3.88
C PHE A 79 -1.84 -6.46 -4.88
N ARG A 80 -2.07 -7.67 -4.41
CA ARG A 80 -2.42 -8.81 -5.26
C ARG A 80 -3.48 -9.68 -4.59
N HIS A 81 -4.67 -9.70 -5.17
CA HIS A 81 -5.76 -10.55 -4.69
C HIS A 81 -6.83 -10.78 -5.76
N ALA A 82 -7.47 -11.96 -5.74
CA ALA A 82 -8.60 -12.30 -6.62
C ALA A 82 -8.39 -11.95 -8.11
N GLY A 83 -7.19 -12.21 -8.65
CA GLY A 83 -6.83 -11.94 -10.05
C GLY A 83 -6.60 -10.47 -10.39
N VAL A 84 -6.54 -9.58 -9.38
CA VAL A 84 -6.18 -8.16 -9.53
C VAL A 84 -4.81 -7.93 -8.94
N THR A 85 -3.91 -7.30 -9.70
CA THR A 85 -2.59 -6.85 -9.21
C THR A 85 -2.46 -5.35 -9.42
N ALA A 86 -2.20 -4.59 -8.36
CA ALA A 86 -1.96 -3.17 -8.39
C ALA A 86 -0.60 -2.83 -7.77
N HIS A 87 0.24 -2.13 -8.52
CA HIS A 87 1.45 -1.50 -8.00
C HIS A 87 1.12 -0.07 -7.63
N LEU A 88 1.45 0.31 -6.40
CA LEU A 88 1.15 1.62 -5.85
C LEU A 88 2.33 2.16 -5.03
N HIS A 89 2.40 3.47 -4.93
CA HIS A 89 3.18 4.15 -3.91
C HIS A 89 2.27 4.55 -2.76
N LEU A 90 2.65 4.17 -1.54
CA LEU A 90 2.06 4.67 -0.31
C LEU A 90 2.97 5.77 0.24
N GLU A 91 2.50 7.02 0.20
CA GLU A 91 3.17 8.15 0.84
C GLU A 91 2.66 8.28 2.28
N LEU A 92 3.57 8.20 3.24
CA LEU A 92 3.35 8.35 4.68
C LEU A 92 3.92 9.69 5.13
N GLY A 93 3.03 10.61 5.49
CA GLY A 93 3.39 11.88 6.11
C GLY A 93 3.17 11.88 7.62
N ALA A 94 3.52 12.99 8.28
CA ALA A 94 3.39 13.11 9.73
C ALA A 94 1.95 12.95 10.24
N THR A 95 0.95 13.42 9.48
CA THR A 95 -0.47 13.34 9.84
C THR A 95 -1.36 12.74 8.74
N THR A 96 -0.81 12.55 7.54
CA THR A 96 -1.54 12.14 6.34
C THR A 96 -0.94 10.88 5.72
N ALA A 97 -1.74 10.20 4.91
CA ALA A 97 -1.26 9.19 3.98
C ALA A 97 -1.92 9.40 2.62
N ALA A 98 -1.20 9.09 1.54
CA ALA A 98 -1.71 9.16 0.18
C ALA A 98 -1.32 7.91 -0.60
N VAL A 99 -2.21 7.50 -1.51
CA VAL A 99 -1.97 6.38 -2.43
C VAL A 99 -1.89 6.93 -3.83
N ASP A 100 -0.82 6.59 -4.54
CA ASP A 100 -0.63 6.84 -5.96
C ASP A 100 -0.52 5.51 -6.70
N ILE A 101 -1.42 5.25 -7.65
CA ILE A 101 -1.40 4.01 -8.42
C ILE A 101 -0.41 4.16 -9.57
N VAL A 102 0.59 3.30 -9.60
CA VAL A 102 1.56 3.23 -10.70
C VAL A 102 0.97 2.41 -11.86
N HIS A 103 0.41 1.24 -11.55
CA HIS A 103 -0.15 0.35 -12.56
C HIS A 103 -1.17 -0.62 -11.95
N VAL A 104 -2.21 -0.98 -12.71
CA VAL A 104 -3.15 -2.05 -12.35
C VAL A 104 -3.26 -3.02 -13.52
N SER A 105 -3.23 -4.31 -13.21
CA SER A 105 -3.40 -5.41 -14.14
C SER A 105 -4.41 -6.43 -13.59
N TYR A 106 -4.99 -7.19 -14.51
CA TYR A 106 -6.03 -8.18 -14.23
C TYR A 106 -5.67 -9.47 -14.98
N ASP A 107 -5.85 -10.63 -14.33
CA ASP A 107 -5.63 -11.94 -14.94
C ASP A 107 -6.54 -12.13 -16.18
N GLU A 108 -7.81 -11.76 -16.04
CA GLU A 108 -8.77 -11.64 -17.14
C GLU A 108 -8.97 -10.16 -17.48
N ARG A 109 -8.75 -9.80 -18.75
CA ARG A 109 -8.85 -8.42 -19.19
C ARG A 109 -10.31 -7.94 -19.13
N PRO A 110 -10.61 -6.87 -18.36
CA PRO A 110 -11.96 -6.32 -18.29
C PRO A 110 -12.37 -5.72 -19.65
N VAL A 111 -13.66 -5.77 -19.96
CA VAL A 111 -14.23 -5.23 -21.20
C VAL A 111 -14.53 -3.73 -21.10
N SER A 112 -14.51 -3.14 -19.89
CA SER A 112 -14.77 -1.73 -19.66
C SER A 112 -14.11 -1.18 -18.39
N GLN A 113 -14.00 0.14 -18.27
CA GLN A 113 -13.49 0.82 -17.07
C GLN A 113 -14.39 0.65 -15.84
N ASP A 114 -15.70 0.54 -16.04
CA ASP A 114 -16.63 0.31 -14.93
C ASP A 114 -16.42 -1.08 -14.33
N GLU A 115 -16.19 -2.09 -15.19
CA GLU A 115 -15.86 -3.44 -14.77
C GLU A 115 -14.50 -3.51 -14.05
N GLU A 116 -13.47 -2.81 -14.55
CA GLU A 116 -12.18 -2.65 -13.84
C GLU A 116 -12.40 -2.20 -12.39
N LEU A 117 -13.19 -1.14 -12.20
CA LEU A 117 -13.44 -0.57 -10.87
C LEU A 117 -14.22 -1.54 -9.97
N VAL A 118 -15.18 -2.28 -10.53
CA VAL A 118 -15.94 -3.30 -9.78
C VAL A 118 -15.03 -4.44 -9.35
N LEU A 119 -14.19 -4.97 -10.26
CA LEU A 119 -13.25 -6.04 -9.96
C LEU A 119 -12.26 -5.63 -8.86
N LEU A 120 -11.67 -4.43 -8.98
CA LEU A 120 -10.76 -3.90 -7.97
C LEU A 120 -11.44 -3.78 -6.60
N LYS A 121 -12.65 -3.24 -6.54
CA LYS A 121 -13.40 -3.12 -5.28
C LYS A 121 -13.73 -4.47 -4.65
N ASN A 122 -14.15 -5.43 -5.47
CA ASN A 122 -14.47 -6.77 -4.99
C ASN A 122 -13.21 -7.48 -4.48
N ALA A 123 -12.08 -7.32 -5.17
CA ALA A 123 -10.79 -7.84 -4.71
C ALA A 123 -10.38 -7.21 -3.37
N ILE A 124 -10.48 -5.89 -3.22
CA ILE A 124 -10.18 -5.20 -1.95
C ILE A 124 -11.11 -5.69 -0.85
N ALA A 125 -12.41 -5.78 -1.10
CA ALA A 125 -13.38 -6.24 -0.10
C ALA A 125 -13.12 -7.68 0.34
N ASP A 126 -12.86 -8.60 -0.60
CA ASP A 126 -12.55 -10.00 -0.27
C ASP A 126 -11.18 -10.14 0.40
N ALA A 127 -10.23 -9.23 0.15
CA ALA A 127 -8.92 -9.25 0.78
C ALA A 127 -8.95 -9.03 2.30
N HIS A 128 -9.99 -8.40 2.86
CA HIS A 128 -10.04 -8.09 4.29
C HIS A 128 -10.42 -9.30 5.15
N LEU A 129 -9.83 -9.41 6.36
CA LEU A 129 -10.08 -10.51 7.30
C LEU A 129 -11.48 -10.47 7.96
N LYS A 130 -12.14 -9.32 7.91
CA LYS A 130 -13.55 -9.10 8.29
C LYS A 130 -14.14 -8.09 7.29
N PRO A 131 -15.44 -8.15 6.97
CA PRO A 131 -16.04 -7.09 6.17
C PRO A 131 -15.83 -5.77 6.93
N ALA A 132 -15.22 -4.78 6.26
CA ALA A 132 -15.09 -3.43 6.80
C ALA A 132 -16.48 -2.97 7.27
N ALA A 133 -16.61 -2.71 8.57
CA ALA A 133 -17.87 -2.32 9.20
C ALA A 133 -18.32 -0.91 8.76
#